data_AF-A0A350CMJ2-F1
#
_entry.id   AF-A0A350CMJ2-F1
#
_cell.length_a   1.000
_cell.length_b   1.000
_cell.length_c   1.000
_cell.angle_alpha   90.00
_cell.angle_beta   90.00
_cell.angle_gamma   90.00
#
_symmetry.space_group_name_H-M   'P 1'
#
loop_
_entity.id
_entity.type
_entity.pdbx_description
1 polymer ?
#
loop_
_entity_poly.entity_id
_entity_poly.type
_entity_poly.pdbx_seq_one_letter_code
_entity_poly.pdbx_strand_id
1 'polypeptide(L)' 'MSFATLGLSEAIVRAVAEQGYTTPTPIQAQAIPAVLGGGDLLAGAQTGTGKT' A
#
# COMPACT_ATOMS: atom_id res chain seq x y z
N MET A 1 -8.41 6.51 -5.14
CA MET A 1 -8.47 5.66 -3.94
C MET A 1 -7.43 6.13 -2.94
N SER A 2 -7.67 6.02 -1.64
CA SER A 2 -6.77 6.49 -0.57
C SER A 2 -6.18 5.30 0.19
N PHE A 3 -5.01 5.46 0.81
CA PHE A 3 -4.45 4.45 1.72
C PHE A 3 -5.40 4.07 2.87
N ALA A 4 -6.26 5.01 3.29
CA ALA A 4 -7.26 4.77 4.34
C ALA A 4 -8.26 3.66 3.99
N THR A 5 -8.45 3.34 2.70
CA THR A 5 -9.40 2.31 2.27
C THR A 5 -8.77 0.92 2.16
N LEU A 6 -7.49 0.76 2.52
CA LEU A 6 -6.74 -0.50 2.34
C LEU A 6 -6.62 -1.36 3.62
N GLY A 7 -7.30 -0.97 4.71
CA GLY A 7 -7.26 -1.73 5.97
C GLY A 7 -6.02 -1.47 6.84
N LEU A 8 -5.24 -0.43 6.54
CA LEU A 8 -4.09 0.01 7.34
C LEU A 8 -4.54 0.69 8.63
N SER A 9 -3.69 0.64 9.66
CA SER A 9 -3.92 1.41 10.89
C SER A 9 -3.83 2.91 10.64
N GLU A 10 -4.56 3.70 11.43
CA GLU A 10 -4.57 5.17 11.31
C GLU A 10 -3.16 5.77 11.42
N ALA A 11 -2.29 5.19 12.25
CA ALA A 11 -0.91 5.63 12.41
C ALA A 11 -0.11 5.53 11.08
N ILE A 12 -0.28 4.43 10.34
CA ILE A 12 0.39 4.25 9.04
C ILE A 12 -0.20 5.21 8.01
N VAL A 13 -1.54 5.34 7.96
CA VAL A 13 -2.23 6.25 7.04
C VAL A 13 -1.76 7.70 7.25
N ARG A 14 -1.61 8.13 8.52
CA ARG A 14 -1.10 9.46 8.85
C ARG A 14 0.35 9.63 8.38
N ALA A 15 1.21 8.67 8.68
CA ALA A 15 2.63 8.73 8.33
C ALA A 15 2.86 8.84 6.82
N VAL A 16 2.14 8.06 6.01
CA VAL A 16 2.28 8.14 4.54
C VAL A 16 1.73 9.46 3.99
N ALA A 17 0.64 9.98 4.57
CA ALA A 17 0.08 11.27 4.19
C ALA A 17 1.02 12.45 4.53
N GLU A 18 1.69 12.41 5.69
CA GLU A 18 2.72 13.39 6.09
C GLU A 18 3.91 13.42 5.11
N GLN A 19 4.22 12.29 4.48
CA GLN A 19 5.22 12.19 3.40
C GLN A 19 4.69 12.60 2.02
N GLY A 20 3.41 12.99 1.92
CA GLY A 20 2.76 13.38 0.67
C GLY A 20 2.21 12.20 -0.15
N TYR A 21 2.27 10.97 0.37
CA TYR A 21 1.69 9.80 -0.29
C TYR A 21 0.20 9.69 0.04
N THR A 22 -0.63 10.19 -0.86
CA THR A 22 -2.08 10.21 -0.67
C THR A 22 -2.81 9.14 -1.48
N THR A 23 -2.23 8.72 -2.61
CA THR A 23 -2.81 7.74 -3.52
C THR A 23 -1.85 6.54 -3.65
N PRO A 24 -2.28 5.31 -3.32
CA PRO A 24 -1.47 4.12 -3.50
C PRO A 24 -1.25 3.84 -4.98
N THR A 25 -0.08 3.30 -5.32
CA THR A 25 0.17 2.81 -6.68
C THR A 25 -0.66 1.54 -6.96
N PRO A 26 -0.85 1.16 -8.24
CA PRO A 26 -1.64 -0.03 -8.57
C PRO A 26 -1.14 -1.32 -7.90
N ILE A 27 0.17 -1.46 -7.70
CA ILE A 27 0.75 -2.61 -7.02
C ILE A 27 0.49 -2.58 -5.51
N GLN A 28 0.61 -1.41 -4.87
CA GLN A 28 0.31 -1.24 -3.45
C GLN A 28 -1.18 -1.49 -3.15
N ALA A 29 -2.08 -0.97 -3.99
CA ALA A 29 -3.52 -1.15 -3.83
C ALA A 29 -3.96 -2.62 -3.87
N GLN A 30 -3.24 -3.46 -4.62
CA GLN A 30 -3.50 -4.91 -4.71
C GLN A 30 -2.75 -5.70 -3.62
N ALA A 31 -1.51 -5.32 -3.33
CA ALA A 31 -0.64 -6.05 -2.42
C ALA A 31 -1.02 -5.84 -0.95
N ILE A 32 -1.36 -4.62 -0.54
CA ILE A 32 -1.60 -4.29 0.87
C ILE A 32 -2.73 -5.15 1.47
N PRO A 33 -3.93 -5.24 0.86
CA PRO A 33 -4.99 -6.09 1.41
C PRO A 33 -4.59 -7.57 1.46
N ALA A 34 -3.84 -8.07 0.46
CA ALA A 34 -3.38 -9.45 0.42
C ALA A 34 -2.38 -9.77 1.55
N VAL A 35 -1.42 -8.88 1.80
CA VAL A 35 -0.44 -9.02 2.89
C VAL A 35 -1.11 -8.96 4.26
N LEU A 36 -2.08 -8.05 4.44
CA LEU A 36 -2.85 -7.96 5.69
C LEU A 36 -3.69 -9.21 5.96
N GLY A 37 -4.03 -9.98 4.91
CA GLY A 37 -4.65 -11.29 5.02
C GLY A 37 -3.75 -12.39 5.59
N GLY A 38 -2.45 -12.13 5.80
CA GLY A 38 -1.52 -13.04 6.47
C GLY A 38 -1.01 -14.20 5.61
N GLY A 39 -1.18 -14.15 4.30
CA GLY A 39 -0.67 -15.15 3.35
C GLY A 39 0.60 -14.71 2.62
N ASP A 40 1.18 -15.64 1.86
CA ASP A 40 2.31 -15.35 0.97
C ASP A 40 1.83 -14.58 -0.27
N LEU A 41 2.67 -13.64 -0.75
CA LEU A 41 2.41 -12.86 -1.94
C LEU A 41 3.61 -12.90 -2.89
N LEU A 42 3.36 -13.27 -4.14
CA LEU A 42 4.32 -13.10 -5.24
C LEU A 42 3.85 -11.94 -6.13
N ALA A 43 4.58 -10.84 -6.10
CA ALA A 43 4.25 -9.60 -6.79
C ALA A 43 5.33 -9.22 -7.82
N GLY A 44 4.94 -9.04 -9.07
CA GLY A 44 5.83 -8.60 -10.16
C GLY A 44 5.56 -7.14 -10.52
N ALA A 45 6.54 -6.25 -10.32
CA ALA A 45 6.45 -4.86 -10.76
C ALA A 45 7.84 -4.26 -11.04
N GLN A 46 7.94 -3.44 -12.10
CA GLN A 46 9.19 -2.75 -12.47
C GLN A 46 9.68 -1.85 -11.33
N THR A 47 10.99 -1.61 -11.21
CA THR A 47 11.52 -0.61 -10.27
C THR A 47 10.99 0.79 -10.60
N GLY A 48 10.70 1.58 -9.55
CA GLY A 48 10.03 2.88 -9.68
C GLY A 48 8.51 2.84 -9.64
N THR A 49 7.88 1.67 -9.54
CA THR A 49 6.40 1.51 -9.47
C THR A 49 5.81 1.64 -8.06
N GLY A 50 6.62 2.01 -7.07
CA GLY A 50 6.19 2.13 -5.66
C GLY A 50 5.90 0.79 -4.99
N LYS A 51 6.64 -0.28 -5.35
CA LYS A 51 6.53 -1.58 -4.66
C LYS A 51 7.17 -1.61 -3.26
N THR A 52 7.93 -0.59 -2.90
CA THR A 52 8.50 -0.36 -1.56
C THR A 52 7.58 0.57 -0.80
#